data_AF-A0A935L3R8-F1
#
_entry.id   AF-A0A935L3R8-F1
#
_cell.length_a   1.000
_cell.length_b   1.000
_cell.length_c   1.000
_cell.angle_alpha   90.00
_cell.angle_beta   90.00
_cell.angle_gamma   90.00
#
_symmetry.space_group_name_H-M   'P 1'
#
loop_
_entity.id
_entity.type
_entity.pdbx_description
1 polymer ?
#
loop_
_entity_poly.entity_id
_entity_poly.type
_entity_poly.pdbx_seq_one_letter_code
_entity_poly.pdbx_strand_id
1 'polypeptide(L)'
;MPDTAAYYESDYRILLSQDDEDQIYEVYDDRIIYRTDHQVATLLNKLDFPPGTRLLDYGCAKASTPKRLLDFRSDVEMHLFDVSTMYEDHWLRFLEPQRYAIHHTPAFWHGYFDVVTSFFALEHISEPIKTVQNIAKLLKDDGIFTALFRTPSVM
;
A
#
# COMPACT_ATOMS: atom_id res chain seq x y z
N MET A 1 22.86 -13.64 -4.93
CA MET A 1 21.53 -13.38 -5.53
C MET A 1 21.63 -12.06 -6.29
N PRO A 2 20.99 -11.90 -7.45
CA PRO A 2 21.06 -10.64 -8.16
C PRO A 2 20.44 -9.53 -7.32
N ASP A 3 21.00 -8.33 -7.43
CA ASP A 3 20.61 -7.13 -6.70
C ASP A 3 19.14 -6.80 -6.98
N THR A 4 18.28 -7.01 -5.99
CA THR A 4 16.84 -6.78 -6.10
C THR A 4 16.53 -5.34 -6.48
N ALA A 5 17.34 -4.37 -6.05
CA ALA A 5 17.15 -2.96 -6.39
C ALA A 5 17.29 -2.73 -7.91
N ALA A 6 18.29 -3.36 -8.54
CA ALA A 6 18.52 -3.27 -9.97
C ALA A 6 17.40 -3.92 -10.81
N TYR A 7 16.81 -5.02 -10.32
CA TYR A 7 15.67 -5.67 -10.98
C TYR A 7 14.41 -4.80 -10.95
N TYR A 8 14.16 -4.09 -9.85
CA TYR A 8 13.03 -3.16 -9.77
C TYR A 8 13.25 -1.92 -10.65
N GLU A 9 14.46 -1.34 -10.66
CA GLU A 9 14.76 -0.13 -11.43
C GLU A 9 14.62 -0.28 -12.95
N SER A 10 14.89 -1.46 -13.53
CA SER A 10 14.84 -1.65 -14.99
C SER A 10 13.44 -1.91 -15.54
N ASP A 11 12.69 -2.82 -14.91
CA ASP A 11 11.42 -3.31 -15.48
C ASP A 11 10.26 -2.34 -15.21
N TYR A 12 10.30 -1.57 -14.12
CA TYR A 12 9.24 -0.60 -13.79
C TYR A 12 9.31 0.71 -14.58
N ARG A 13 10.48 1.12 -15.09
CA ARG A 13 10.59 2.36 -15.89
C ARG A 13 9.70 2.35 -17.14
N ILE A 14 9.35 1.17 -17.64
CA ILE A 14 8.45 0.99 -18.79
C ILE A 14 6.97 1.19 -18.40
N LEU A 15 6.58 0.97 -17.14
CA LEU A 15 5.20 1.15 -16.63
C LEU A 15 4.91 2.56 -16.07
N LEU A 16 5.90 3.45 -16.03
CA LEU A 16 5.73 4.81 -15.50
C LEU A 16 4.90 5.73 -16.43
N SER A 17 4.81 5.41 -17.73
CA SER A 17 4.12 6.24 -18.73
C SER A 17 2.63 5.93 -18.92
N GLN A 18 2.11 4.85 -18.32
CA GLN A 18 0.67 4.57 -18.28
C GLN A 18 0.12 5.00 -16.92
N ASP A 19 -0.54 6.15 -16.90
CA ASP A 19 -1.39 6.56 -15.79
C ASP A 19 -2.59 5.60 -15.71
N ASP A 20 -2.89 5.15 -14.49
CA ASP A 20 -4.22 4.69 -14.07
C ASP A 20 -4.89 3.51 -14.81
N GLU A 21 -4.15 2.56 -15.39
CA GLU A 21 -4.76 1.28 -15.79
C GLU A 21 -5.01 0.38 -14.56
N ASP A 22 -6.17 0.54 -13.90
CA ASP A 22 -6.62 -0.42 -12.89
C ASP A 22 -7.21 -1.68 -13.56
N GLN A 23 -7.05 -2.82 -12.89
CA GLN A 23 -7.48 -4.11 -13.38
C GLN A 23 -8.97 -4.32 -13.05
N ILE A 24 -9.74 -4.85 -14.01
CA ILE A 24 -11.10 -5.32 -13.73
C ILE A 24 -11.02 -6.51 -12.77
N TYR A 25 -11.76 -6.42 -11.67
CA TYR A 25 -11.88 -7.48 -10.68
C TYR A 25 -13.06 -8.40 -11.00
N GLU A 26 -14.24 -7.82 -11.25
CA GLU A 26 -15.47 -8.56 -11.52
C GLU A 26 -16.39 -7.75 -12.44
N VAL A 27 -17.25 -8.45 -13.19
CA VAL A 27 -18.39 -7.85 -13.90
C VAL A 27 -19.66 -8.45 -13.32
N TYR A 28 -20.52 -7.60 -12.74
CA TYR A 28 -21.78 -8.02 -12.12
C TYR A 28 -22.94 -7.17 -12.66
N ASP A 29 -23.95 -7.79 -13.27
CA ASP A 29 -25.09 -7.11 -13.92
C ASP A 29 -24.67 -5.87 -14.74
N ASP A 30 -23.76 -6.07 -15.70
CA ASP A 30 -23.17 -5.04 -16.58
C ASP A 30 -22.38 -3.92 -15.89
N ARG A 31 -22.12 -4.03 -14.58
CA ARG A 31 -21.24 -3.12 -13.85
C ARG A 31 -19.83 -3.70 -13.75
N ILE A 32 -18.85 -2.90 -14.13
CA ILE A 32 -17.43 -3.22 -13.96
C ILE A 32 -17.01 -2.82 -12.55
N ILE A 33 -16.52 -3.79 -11.78
CA ILE A 33 -15.88 -3.56 -10.48
C ILE A 33 -14.37 -3.61 -10.72
N TYR A 34 -13.69 -2.51 -10.40
CA TYR A 34 -12.24 -2.45 -10.47
C TYR A 34 -11.59 -3.00 -9.20
N ARG A 35 -10.35 -3.47 -9.33
CA ARG A 35 -9.59 -4.09 -8.25
C ARG A 35 -9.40 -3.13 -7.08
N THR A 36 -9.03 -1.89 -7.33
CA THR A 36 -8.83 -0.91 -6.26
C THR A 36 -10.16 -0.58 -5.55
N ASP A 37 -11.29 -0.51 -6.25
CA ASP A 37 -12.61 -0.36 -5.62
C ASP A 37 -12.94 -1.55 -4.70
N HIS A 38 -12.70 -2.78 -5.17
CA HIS A 38 -12.92 -3.97 -4.37
C HIS A 38 -12.02 -4.01 -3.12
N GLN A 39 -10.75 -3.61 -3.23
CA GLN A 39 -9.83 -3.53 -2.10
C GLN A 39 -10.30 -2.51 -1.06
N VAL A 40 -10.71 -1.31 -1.49
CA VAL A 40 -11.22 -0.27 -0.59
C VAL A 40 -12.50 -0.72 0.09
N ALA A 41 -13.46 -1.29 -0.66
CA ALA A 41 -14.69 -1.82 -0.10
C ALA A 41 -14.41 -2.93 0.93
N THR A 42 -13.47 -3.84 0.63
CA THR A 42 -13.07 -4.91 1.54
C THR A 42 -12.47 -4.34 2.83
N LEU A 43 -11.60 -3.34 2.72
CA LEU A 43 -10.95 -2.70 3.85
C LEU A 43 -11.98 -2.00 4.75
N LEU A 44 -12.87 -1.20 4.16
CA LEU A 44 -13.93 -0.47 4.87
C LEU A 44 -14.98 -1.40 5.51
N ASN A 45 -15.24 -2.56 4.92
CA ASN A 45 -16.17 -3.54 5.48
C ASN A 45 -15.57 -4.37 6.62
N LYS A 46 -14.24 -4.50 6.68
CA LYS A 46 -13.56 -5.38 7.64
C LYS A 46 -13.03 -4.65 8.86
N LEU A 47 -12.66 -3.39 8.72
CA LEU A 47 -12.05 -2.61 9.79
C LEU A 47 -12.95 -1.46 10.20
N ASP A 48 -12.92 -1.16 11.50
CA ASP A 48 -13.41 0.13 11.95
C ASP A 48 -12.37 1.20 11.61
N PHE A 49 -12.84 2.34 11.15
CA PHE A 49 -12.03 3.49 10.83
C PHE A 49 -12.60 4.69 11.57
N PRO A 50 -12.27 4.88 12.86
CA PRO A 50 -12.60 6.10 13.56
C PRO A 50 -12.03 7.33 12.84
N PRO A 51 -12.67 8.52 12.94
CA PRO A 51 -12.12 9.72 12.33
C PRO A 51 -10.70 10.04 12.81
N GLY A 52 -9.81 10.40 11.88
CA GLY A 52 -8.40 10.65 12.17
C GLY A 52 -7.54 9.38 12.28
N THR A 53 -8.05 8.21 11.88
CA THR A 53 -7.26 6.96 11.82
C THR A 53 -5.97 7.19 11.04
N ARG A 54 -4.82 6.83 11.63
CA ARG A 54 -3.53 6.87 10.96
C ARG A 54 -3.28 5.55 10.25
N LEU A 55 -3.34 5.59 8.93
CA LEU A 55 -3.10 4.44 8.07
C LEU A 55 -1.76 4.58 7.36
N LEU A 56 -0.95 3.51 7.37
CA LEU A 56 0.23 3.37 6.51
C LEU A 56 -0.03 2.29 5.45
N ASP A 57 0.17 2.62 4.18
CA ASP A 57 0.25 1.62 3.11
C ASP A 57 1.71 1.25 2.82
N TYR A 58 2.07 0.00 3.11
CA TYR A 58 3.43 -0.52 3.08
C TYR A 58 3.69 -1.30 1.79
N GLY A 59 4.56 -0.76 0.94
CA GLY A 59 4.78 -1.24 -0.44
C GLY A 59 3.71 -0.69 -1.38
N CYS A 60 3.46 0.62 -1.29
CA CYS A 60 2.30 1.27 -1.90
C CYS A 60 2.41 1.51 -3.42
N ALA A 61 3.61 1.39 -4.03
CA ALA A 61 3.87 1.73 -5.42
C ALA A 61 3.28 3.11 -5.80
N LYS A 62 2.42 3.20 -6.83
CA LYS A 62 1.73 4.45 -7.22
C LYS A 62 0.65 4.92 -6.23
N ALA A 63 0.41 4.18 -5.15
CA ALA A 63 -0.58 4.46 -4.11
C ALA A 63 -2.03 4.59 -4.62
N SER A 64 -2.42 3.78 -5.61
CA SER A 64 -3.77 3.82 -6.21
C SER A 64 -4.86 3.52 -5.17
N THR A 65 -4.67 2.50 -4.34
CA THR A 65 -5.63 2.10 -3.30
C THR A 65 -5.73 3.10 -2.15
N PRO A 66 -4.62 3.61 -1.59
CA PRO A 66 -4.64 4.77 -0.68
C PRO A 66 -5.38 5.98 -1.24
N LYS A 67 -5.08 6.38 -2.48
CA LYS A 67 -5.71 7.52 -3.14
C LYS A 67 -7.22 7.30 -3.27
N ARG A 68 -7.64 6.10 -3.68
CA ARG A 68 -9.06 5.75 -3.77
C ARG A 68 -9.76 5.72 -2.41
N LEU A 69 -9.09 5.26 -1.36
CA LEU A 69 -9.66 5.27 -0.01
C LEU A 69 -9.97 6.71 0.44
N LEU A 70 -9.10 7.67 0.14
CA LEU A 70 -9.28 9.07 0.48
C LEU A 70 -10.50 9.73 -0.21
N ASP A 71 -10.95 9.22 -1.35
CA ASP A 71 -12.21 9.67 -1.99
C ASP A 71 -13.44 9.40 -1.09
N PHE A 72 -13.38 8.35 -0.26
CA PHE A 72 -14.46 7.95 0.64
C PHE A 72 -14.22 8.36 2.10
N ARG A 73 -12.94 8.48 2.49
CA ARG A 73 -12.48 8.72 3.86
C ARG A 73 -11.37 9.78 3.89
N SER A 74 -11.75 11.01 3.56
CA SER A 74 -10.84 12.16 3.56
C SER A 74 -10.32 12.55 4.96
N ASP A 75 -10.89 11.96 6.01
CA ASP A 75 -10.51 12.11 7.41
C ASP A 75 -9.45 11.09 7.87
N VAL A 76 -9.04 10.15 7.02
CA VAL A 76 -7.92 9.23 7.30
C VAL A 76 -6.60 9.98 7.14
N GLU A 77 -5.75 9.89 8.16
CA GLU A 77 -4.37 10.38 8.10
C GLU A 77 -3.50 9.37 7.34
N MET A 78 -3.52 9.47 6.01
CA MET A 78 -2.80 8.58 5.11
C MET A 78 -1.29 8.77 5.18
N HIS A 79 -0.56 7.66 5.19
CA HIS A 79 0.89 7.60 5.06
C HIS A 79 1.30 6.51 4.07
N LEU A 80 2.44 6.70 3.42
CA LEU A 80 2.92 5.81 2.36
C LEU A 80 4.34 5.35 2.65
N PHE A 81 4.64 4.10 2.33
CA PHE A 81 5.99 3.59 2.31
C PHE A 81 6.23 2.76 1.06
N ASP A 82 7.38 2.96 0.42
CA ASP A 82 7.89 2.08 -0.62
C ASP A 82 9.42 1.97 -0.56
N VAL A 83 9.97 0.93 -1.16
CA VAL A 83 11.42 0.75 -1.30
C VAL A 83 11.98 1.48 -2.51
N SER A 84 11.12 2.06 -3.36
CA SER A 84 11.50 2.76 -4.58
C SER A 84 11.16 4.25 -4.53
N THR A 85 12.04 5.07 -5.10
CA THR A 85 11.81 6.49 -5.36
C THR A 85 10.95 6.74 -6.60
N MET A 86 10.67 5.71 -7.41
CA MET A 86 10.03 5.85 -8.72
C MET A 86 8.64 6.48 -8.70
N TYR A 87 7.95 6.45 -7.55
CA TYR A 87 6.57 6.90 -7.42
C TYR A 87 6.42 8.21 -6.66
N GLU A 88 7.52 8.83 -6.23
CA GLU A 88 7.49 10.03 -5.39
C GLU A 88 6.68 11.17 -6.04
N ASP A 89 6.87 11.40 -7.34
CA ASP A 89 6.12 12.39 -8.12
C ASP A 89 4.60 12.11 -8.18
N HIS A 90 4.16 10.87 -7.99
CA HIS A 90 2.74 10.54 -7.89
C HIS A 90 2.20 10.89 -6.51
N TRP A 91 2.96 10.63 -5.44
CA TRP A 91 2.55 10.88 -4.06
C TRP A 91 2.48 12.37 -3.75
N LEU A 92 3.45 13.15 -4.23
CA LEU A 92 3.50 14.61 -4.05
C LEU A 92 2.28 15.35 -4.60
N ARG A 93 1.50 14.72 -5.49
CA ARG A 93 0.27 15.31 -6.05
C ARG A 93 -0.88 15.37 -5.05
N PHE A 94 -0.84 14.57 -3.98
CA PHE A 94 -1.94 14.48 -3.01
C PHE A 94 -1.51 14.30 -1.56
N LEU A 95 -0.21 14.14 -1.29
CA LEU A 95 0.31 13.90 0.06
C LEU A 95 1.57 14.74 0.32
N GLU A 96 1.69 15.25 1.54
CA GLU A 96 2.86 16.03 1.98
C GLU A 96 4.08 15.12 2.20
N PRO A 97 5.32 15.60 1.96
CA PRO A 97 6.55 14.81 2.14
C PRO A 97 6.73 14.15 3.50
N GLN A 98 6.17 14.75 4.56
CA GLN A 98 6.27 14.22 5.93
C GLN A 98 5.40 12.98 6.17
N ARG A 99 4.48 12.68 5.23
CA ARG A 99 3.54 11.57 5.31
C ARG A 99 3.99 10.37 4.47
N TYR A 100 5.12 10.42 3.78
CA TYR A 100 5.68 9.24 3.13
C TYR A 100 7.15 9.01 3.49
N ALA A 101 7.59 7.76 3.34
CA ALA A 101 8.97 7.36 3.56
C ALA A 101 9.42 6.42 2.45
N ILE A 102 10.67 6.58 2.01
CA ILE A 102 11.28 5.74 0.97
C ILE A 102 12.48 5.02 1.56
N HIS A 103 12.64 3.73 1.24
CA HIS A 103 13.70 2.82 1.71
C HIS A 103 13.64 2.48 3.22
N HIS A 104 13.46 3.48 4.08
CA HIS A 104 13.46 3.33 5.53
C HIS A 104 12.34 4.15 6.17
N THR A 105 11.57 3.50 7.04
CA THR A 105 10.59 4.19 7.90
C THR A 105 11.31 4.95 9.02
N PRO A 106 10.93 6.20 9.31
CA PRO A 106 11.58 6.97 10.36
C PRO A 106 11.24 6.43 11.76
N ALA A 107 12.16 6.57 12.72
CA ALA A 107 11.99 5.99 14.06
C ALA A 107 10.78 6.54 14.83
N PHE A 108 10.34 7.78 14.53
CA PHE A 108 9.16 8.36 15.15
C PHE A 108 7.83 7.74 14.67
N TRP A 109 7.86 6.88 13.65
CA TRP A 109 6.71 6.07 13.22
C TRP A 109 6.56 4.77 14.04
N HIS A 110 7.48 4.45 14.95
CA HIS A 110 7.28 3.30 15.82
C HIS A 110 6.10 3.53 16.78
N GLY A 111 5.19 2.56 16.88
CA GLY A 111 3.98 2.70 17.72
C GLY A 111 3.01 3.79 17.23
N TYR A 112 3.05 4.18 15.96
CA TYR A 112 2.37 5.39 15.48
C TYR A 112 1.05 5.11 14.76
N PHE A 113 0.95 3.98 14.06
CA PHE A 113 -0.18 3.69 13.17
C PHE A 113 -1.27 2.86 13.84
N ASP A 114 -2.51 3.24 13.55
CA ASP A 114 -3.70 2.47 13.91
C ASP A 114 -3.88 1.29 12.94
N VAL A 115 -3.59 1.52 11.65
CA VAL A 115 -3.72 0.50 10.60
C VAL A 115 -2.47 0.52 9.73
N VAL A 116 -1.95 -0.66 9.42
CA VAL A 116 -0.99 -0.84 8.33
C VAL A 116 -1.59 -1.77 7.29
N THR A 117 -1.59 -1.36 6.03
CA THR A 117 -1.96 -2.22 4.89
C THR A 117 -0.71 -2.64 4.13
N SER A 118 -0.73 -3.83 3.53
CA SER A 118 0.28 -4.24 2.55
C SER A 118 -0.37 -5.14 1.50
N PHE A 119 -0.73 -4.56 0.36
CA PHE A 119 -1.50 -5.23 -0.68
C PHE A 119 -0.62 -5.54 -1.89
N PHE A 120 -0.48 -6.82 -2.22
CA PHE A 120 0.32 -7.37 -3.32
C PHE A 120 1.80 -7.00 -3.28
N ALA A 121 2.34 -6.72 -2.09
CA ALA A 121 3.75 -6.37 -1.89
C ALA A 121 4.55 -7.50 -1.22
N LEU A 122 4.01 -8.11 -0.16
CA LEU A 122 4.76 -9.07 0.67
C LEU A 122 5.24 -10.30 -0.12
N GLU A 123 4.50 -10.75 -1.14
CA GLU A 123 4.88 -11.89 -1.98
C GLU A 123 6.13 -11.64 -2.84
N HIS A 124 6.51 -10.38 -3.02
CA HIS A 124 7.67 -9.98 -3.81
C HIS A 124 8.87 -9.55 -2.96
N ILE A 125 8.70 -9.55 -1.63
CA ILE A 125 9.75 -9.17 -0.68
C ILE A 125 10.59 -10.40 -0.33
N SER A 126 11.91 -10.24 -0.41
CA SER A 126 12.89 -11.31 -0.16
C SER A 126 12.97 -11.76 1.29
N GLU A 127 12.67 -10.87 2.25
CA GLU A 127 12.73 -11.15 3.69
C GLU A 127 11.38 -10.87 4.39
N PRO A 128 10.29 -11.59 4.04
CA PRO A 128 8.93 -11.26 4.47
C PRO A 128 8.76 -11.30 5.99
N ILE A 129 9.44 -12.21 6.70
CA ILE A 129 9.41 -12.27 8.17
C ILE A 129 9.97 -11.00 8.79
N LYS A 130 11.13 -10.52 8.30
CA LYS A 130 11.73 -9.28 8.82
C LYS A 130 10.86 -8.07 8.49
N THR A 131 10.23 -8.04 7.32
CA THR A 131 9.30 -6.99 6.96
C THR A 131 8.08 -6.98 7.88
N VAL A 132 7.46 -8.13 8.16
CA VAL A 132 6.33 -8.21 9.11
C VAL A 132 6.77 -7.81 10.52
N GLN A 133 7.97 -8.20 10.96
CA GLN A 133 8.53 -7.74 12.23
C GLN A 133 8.75 -6.22 12.26
N ASN A 134 9.12 -5.61 11.12
CA ASN A 134 9.23 -4.16 11.02
C ASN A 134 7.84 -3.50 11.11
N ILE A 135 6.87 -4.00 10.33
CA ILE A 135 5.48 -3.53 10.36
C ILE A 135 4.89 -3.59 11.76
N ALA A 136 5.13 -4.68 12.50
CA ALA A 136 4.69 -4.82 13.88
C ALA A 136 5.23 -3.72 14.81
N LYS A 137 6.44 -3.18 14.55
CA LYS A 137 6.98 -2.05 15.33
C LYS A 137 6.33 -0.71 14.99
N LEU A 138 5.77 -0.57 13.79
CA LEU A 138 5.13 0.66 13.32
C LEU A 138 3.70 0.81 13.86
N LEU A 139 3.05 -0.31 14.15
CA LEU A 139 1.72 -0.35 14.74
C LEU A 139 1.73 0.06 16.21
N LYS A 140 0.68 0.75 16.64
CA LYS A 140 0.29 0.84 18.05
C LYS A 140 0.03 -0.56 18.63
N ASP A 141 -0.01 -0.66 19.95
CA ASP A 141 -0.26 -1.94 20.65
C ASP A 141 -1.59 -2.61 20.24
N ASP A 142 -2.61 -1.81 19.92
CA ASP A 142 -3.93 -2.23 19.42
C ASP A 142 -4.10 -2.08 17.90
N GLY A 143 -3.02 -1.74 17.20
CA GLY A 143 -3.03 -1.51 15.77
C GLY A 143 -3.27 -2.78 14.96
N ILE A 144 -3.86 -2.61 13.77
CA ILE A 144 -4.24 -3.73 12.90
C ILE A 144 -3.33 -3.78 11.67
N PHE A 145 -2.75 -4.95 11.40
CA PHE A 145 -2.10 -5.23 10.13
C PHE A 145 -3.05 -5.98 9.19
N THR A 146 -3.27 -5.46 7.98
CA THR A 146 -4.03 -6.15 6.92
C THR A 146 -3.15 -6.36 5.70
N ALA A 147 -2.97 -7.61 5.30
CA ALA A 147 -2.23 -7.96 4.09
C ALA A 147 -3.13 -8.67 3.08
N LEU A 148 -2.92 -8.37 1.80
CA LEU A 148 -3.48 -9.12 0.68
C LEU A 148 -2.30 -9.58 -0.15
N PHE A 149 -2.20 -10.87 -0.45
CA PHE A 149 -1.14 -11.44 -1.29
C PHE A 149 -1.74 -12.52 -2.16
N ARG A 150 -1.17 -12.72 -3.36
CA ARG A 150 -1.54 -13.86 -4.19
C ARG A 150 -0.84 -15.11 -3.67
N THR A 151 -1.60 -16.15 -3.37
CA THR A 151 -1.04 -17.49 -3.23
C THR A 151 -0.84 -18.07 -4.62
N PRO A 152 0.31 -18.71 -4.92
CA PRO A 152 0.43 -19.49 -6.14
C PRO A 152 -0.69 -20.53 -6.17
N SER A 153 -1.32 -20.71 -7.33
CA SER A 153 -2.21 -21.85 -7.54
C SER A 153 -1.40 -23.11 -7.27
N VAL A 154 -1.80 -23.90 -6.27
CA VAL A 154 -1.24 -25.23 -6.07
C VAL A 154 -1.63 -26.02 -7.32
N MET A 155 -0.63 -26.43 -8.10
CA MET A 155 -0.82 -27.25 -9.29
C MET A 155 -1.12 -28.69 -8.89
#